data_AF-A0A928X115-F1
#
_entry.id   AF-A0A928X115-F1
#
_cell.length_a   1.000
_cell.length_b   1.000
_cell.length_c   1.000
_cell.angle_alpha   90.00
_cell.angle_beta   90.00
_cell.angle_gamma   90.00
#
_symmetry.space_group_name_H-M   'P 1'
#
loop_
_entity.id
_entity.type
_entity.pdbx_description
1 polymer ?
#
loop_
_entity_poly.entity_id
_entity_poly.type
_entity_poly.pdbx_seq_one_letter_code
_entity_poly.pdbx_strand_id
1 'polypeptide(L)'
;MDKLEYTLFNFEDSTTDRNIPLNILLEQYKLYVETMEKVVARRQTVNSFFLAANTFLITLSGFANEQLGLEGTNSRSFSLLGISISGILLSTIWLKLSRSYGLMNAAKFEVIHALERKLPAALFLGEWIALGEGKDPRKYQPMSKVESRVTWVFIYLYIAVILWAIYNLIF
;
A
#
# COMPACT_ATOMS: atom_id res chain seq x y z
N MET A 1 4.01 19.28 -24.44
CA MET A 1 4.77 18.62 -23.36
C MET A 1 4.00 18.82 -22.08
N ASP A 2 3.77 17.74 -21.33
CA ASP A 2 3.15 17.80 -20.00
C ASP A 2 4.03 18.67 -19.06
N LYS A 3 3.42 19.37 -18.10
CA LYS A 3 4.12 20.09 -17.02
C LYS A 3 5.18 19.21 -16.33
N LEU A 4 4.89 17.92 -16.14
CA LEU A 4 5.84 16.94 -15.63
C LEU A 4 7.10 16.87 -16.49
N GLU A 5 6.94 16.69 -17.81
CA GLU A 5 8.07 16.59 -18.73
C GLU A 5 8.84 17.90 -18.82
N TYR A 6 8.13 19.04 -18.81
CA TYR A 6 8.74 20.36 -18.82
C TYR A 6 9.70 20.53 -17.63
N THR A 7 9.23 20.17 -16.42
CA THR A 7 10.02 20.26 -15.20
C THR A 7 11.10 19.17 -15.13
N LEU A 8 10.80 17.94 -15.51
CA LEU A 8 11.72 16.79 -15.39
C LEU A 8 13.01 17.00 -16.19
N PHE A 9 12.88 17.53 -17.41
CA PHE A 9 14.02 17.74 -18.32
C PHE A 9 14.61 19.16 -18.23
N ASN A 10 14.16 19.97 -17.26
CA ASN A 10 14.64 21.33 -17.03
C ASN A 10 14.71 22.17 -18.32
N PHE A 11 13.59 22.24 -19.06
CA PHE A 11 13.46 23.09 -20.24
C PHE A 11 13.32 24.56 -19.83
N GLU A 12 14.36 25.13 -19.23
CA GLU A 12 14.33 26.51 -18.74
C GLU A 12 14.76 27.54 -19.79
N ASP A 13 15.19 27.10 -20.98
CA ASP A 13 15.35 28.00 -22.13
C ASP A 13 15.19 27.25 -23.46
N SER A 14 14.32 27.78 -24.32
CA SER A 14 13.84 27.16 -25.56
C SER A 14 14.89 27.01 -26.68
N THR A 15 16.15 27.33 -26.41
CA THR A 15 17.22 27.42 -27.42
C THR A 15 18.36 26.42 -27.23
N THR A 16 18.41 25.66 -26.14
CA THR A 16 19.43 24.62 -25.98
C THR A 16 18.79 23.25 -26.10
N ASP A 17 18.80 22.70 -27.31
CA ASP A 17 18.67 21.26 -27.54
C ASP A 17 19.87 20.57 -26.87
N ARG A 18 19.80 20.40 -25.54
CA ARG A 18 20.77 19.62 -24.81
C ARG A 18 20.58 18.19 -25.29
N ASN A 19 21.43 17.77 -26.22
CA ASN A 19 21.70 16.36 -26.49
C ASN A 19 22.21 15.74 -25.18
N ILE A 20 21.28 15.33 -24.31
CA ILE A 20 21.60 14.63 -23.07
C ILE A 20 22.33 13.35 -23.50
N PRO A 21 23.58 13.14 -23.08
CA PRO A 21 24.30 11.92 -23.44
C PRO A 21 23.50 10.70 -22.98
N LEU A 22 23.24 9.76 -23.91
CA LEU A 22 22.40 8.59 -23.66
C LEU A 22 22.87 7.78 -22.45
N ASN A 23 24.18 7.72 -22.22
CA ASN A 23 24.78 7.07 -21.05
C ASN A 23 24.38 7.73 -19.72
N ILE A 24 24.38 9.07 -19.66
CA ILE A 24 23.97 9.81 -18.45
C ILE A 24 22.48 9.58 -18.17
N LEU A 25 21.65 9.67 -19.21
CA LEU A 25 20.22 9.41 -19.07
C LEU A 25 19.94 7.98 -18.63
N LEU A 26 20.65 7.00 -19.21
CA LEU A 26 20.53 5.60 -18.83
C LEU A 26 20.96 5.36 -17.37
N GLU A 27 21.98 6.07 -16.88
CA GLU A 27 22.42 5.99 -15.49
C GLU A 27 21.39 6.59 -14.53
N GLN A 28 20.83 7.76 -14.85
CA GLN A 28 19.71 8.35 -14.09
C GLN A 28 18.49 7.42 -14.05
N TYR A 29 18.14 6.83 -15.20
CA TYR A 29 17.06 5.86 -15.31
C TYR A 29 17.29 4.65 -14.41
N LYS A 30 18.48 4.02 -14.48
CA LYS A 30 18.84 2.88 -13.63
C LYS A 30 18.74 3.21 -12.15
N LEU A 31 19.33 4.31 -11.71
CA LEU A 31 19.28 4.76 -10.32
C LEU A 31 17.84 5.03 -9.86
N TYR A 32 17.03 5.66 -10.71
CA TYR A 32 15.64 5.97 -10.37
C TYR A 32 14.77 4.72 -10.28
N VAL A 33 14.93 3.77 -11.21
CA VAL A 33 14.26 2.45 -11.17
C VAL A 33 14.60 1.70 -9.89
N GLU A 34 15.86 1.70 -9.46
CA GLU A 34 16.27 1.10 -8.18
C GLU A 34 15.52 1.72 -6.99
N THR A 35 15.26 3.03 -7.01
CA THR A 35 14.43 3.66 -5.95
C THR A 35 12.97 3.22 -6.00
N MET A 36 12.43 2.88 -7.18
CA MET A 36 11.07 2.36 -7.32
C MET A 36 10.98 0.95 -6.70
N GLU A 37 11.94 0.08 -7.01
CA GLU A 37 12.02 -1.26 -6.41
C GLU A 37 12.14 -1.21 -4.88
N LYS A 38 12.94 -0.28 -4.34
CA LYS A 38 13.03 -0.05 -2.89
C LYS A 38 11.69 0.36 -2.26
N VAL A 39 10.88 1.15 -2.97
CA VAL A 39 9.53 1.52 -2.51
C VAL A 39 8.60 0.30 -2.49
N VAL A 40 8.66 -0.54 -3.54
CA VAL A 40 7.89 -1.78 -3.61
C VAL A 40 8.27 -2.73 -2.47
N ALA A 41 9.58 -2.94 -2.23
CA ALA A 41 10.08 -3.76 -1.13
C ALA A 41 9.62 -3.23 0.24
N ARG A 42 9.70 -1.91 0.46
CA ARG A 42 9.23 -1.28 1.70
C ARG A 42 7.73 -1.49 1.92
N ARG A 43 6.91 -1.42 0.87
CA ARG A 43 5.47 -1.70 0.94
C ARG A 43 5.20 -3.14 1.37
N GLN A 44 5.94 -4.10 0.83
CA GLN A 44 5.81 -5.52 1.23
C GLN A 44 6.13 -5.71 2.72
N THR A 45 7.21 -5.10 3.23
CA THR A 45 7.55 -5.14 4.65
C THR A 45 6.45 -4.55 5.54
N VAL A 46 5.89 -3.41 5.14
CA VAL A 46 4.77 -2.75 5.84
C VAL A 46 3.54 -3.66 5.88
N ASN A 47 3.19 -4.29 4.77
CA ASN A 47 2.06 -5.21 4.72
C ASN A 47 2.24 -6.40 5.65
N SER A 48 3.42 -7.02 5.63
CA SER A 48 3.73 -8.15 6.52
C SER A 48 3.67 -7.76 7.99
N PHE A 49 4.16 -6.56 8.34
CA PHE A 49 4.06 -6.01 9.69
C PHE A 49 2.60 -5.88 10.16
N PHE A 50 1.73 -5.24 9.36
CA PHE A 50 0.33 -5.07 9.74
C PHE A 50 -0.44 -6.38 9.77
N LEU A 51 -0.14 -7.32 8.87
CA LEU A 51 -0.72 -8.66 8.90
C LEU A 51 -0.34 -9.38 10.21
N ALA A 52 0.94 -9.36 10.59
CA ALA A 52 1.40 -9.98 11.84
C ALA A 52 0.77 -9.32 13.07
N ALA A 53 0.72 -7.98 13.12
CA ALA A 53 0.11 -7.25 14.23
C ALA A 53 -1.38 -7.56 14.39
N ASN A 54 -2.14 -7.63 13.29
CA ASN A 54 -3.56 -7.97 13.34
C ASN A 54 -3.78 -9.44 13.72
N THR A 55 -3.01 -10.37 13.16
CA THR A 55 -3.07 -11.78 13.55
C THR A 55 -2.78 -11.94 15.05
N PHE A 56 -1.80 -11.22 15.58
CA PHE A 56 -1.49 -11.22 17.01
C PHE A 56 -2.67 -10.73 17.85
N LEU A 57 -3.31 -9.62 17.48
CA LEU A 57 -4.47 -9.10 18.22
C LEU A 57 -5.68 -10.04 18.15
N ILE A 58 -5.95 -10.67 17.01
CA ILE A 58 -7.00 -11.67 16.89
C ILE A 58 -6.70 -12.88 17.80
N THR A 59 -5.48 -13.40 17.78
CA THR A 59 -5.07 -14.48 18.68
C THR A 59 -5.22 -14.07 20.15
N LEU A 60 -4.79 -12.85 20.50
CA LEU A 60 -4.93 -12.31 21.85
C LEU A 60 -6.40 -12.20 22.27
N SER A 61 -7.30 -11.82 21.36
CA SER A 61 -8.74 -11.77 21.63
C SER A 61 -9.34 -13.16 21.91
N GLY A 62 -8.89 -14.19 21.19
CA GLY A 62 -9.29 -15.58 21.45
C GLY A 62 -8.80 -16.09 22.81
N PHE A 63 -7.52 -15.85 23.12
CA PHE A 63 -6.94 -16.20 24.42
C PHE A 63 -7.59 -15.45 25.59
N ALA A 64 -7.96 -14.18 25.40
CA ALA A 64 -8.67 -13.37 26.39
C ALA A 64 -10.03 -13.95 26.77
N ASN A 65 -10.68 -14.66 25.84
CA ASN A 65 -11.98 -15.27 26.08
C ASN A 65 -11.89 -16.60 26.86
N GLU A 66 -10.82 -17.38 26.64
CA GLU A 66 -10.73 -18.76 27.13
C GLU A 66 -9.86 -18.93 28.38
N GLN A 67 -8.72 -18.23 28.48
CA GLN A 67 -7.67 -18.56 29.46
C GLN A 67 -7.27 -17.44 30.42
N LEU A 68 -7.64 -16.19 30.15
CA LEU A 68 -7.11 -15.04 30.90
C LEU A 68 -7.72 -14.82 32.29
N GLY A 69 -8.59 -15.71 32.79
CA GLY A 69 -9.05 -15.67 34.18
C GLY A 69 -9.68 -14.34 34.61
N LEU A 70 -10.18 -13.54 33.65
CA LEU A 70 -10.87 -12.29 33.94
C LEU A 70 -12.21 -12.65 34.61
N GLU A 71 -12.21 -12.65 35.93
CA GLU A 71 -13.39 -12.91 36.75
C GLU A 71 -14.40 -11.76 36.53
N GLY A 72 -15.58 -12.11 36.01
CA GLY A 72 -16.65 -11.17 35.70
C GLY A 72 -16.82 -10.91 34.20
N THR A 73 -18.06 -11.07 33.72
CA THR A 73 -18.50 -10.86 32.33
C THR A 73 -18.14 -9.47 31.80
N ASN A 74 -18.21 -8.45 32.67
CA ASN A 74 -17.89 -7.07 32.32
C ASN A 74 -16.41 -6.85 32.03
N SER A 75 -15.50 -7.38 32.87
CA SER A 75 -14.04 -7.19 32.72
C SER A 75 -13.55 -7.77 31.39
N ARG A 76 -14.01 -8.99 31.05
CA ARG A 76 -13.72 -9.64 29.77
C ARG A 76 -14.20 -8.82 28.58
N SER A 77 -15.44 -8.33 28.65
CA SER A 77 -16.06 -7.53 27.58
C SER A 77 -15.29 -6.23 27.35
N PHE A 78 -14.87 -5.53 28.40
CA PHE A 78 -14.04 -4.32 28.28
C PHE A 78 -12.66 -4.60 27.66
N SER A 79 -11.99 -5.70 28.03
CA SER A 79 -10.71 -6.09 27.40
C SER A 79 -10.87 -6.39 25.90
N LEU A 80 -11.92 -7.11 25.52
CA LEU A 80 -12.21 -7.41 24.11
C LEU A 80 -12.53 -6.16 23.29
N LEU A 81 -13.27 -5.20 23.87
CA LEU A 81 -13.51 -3.91 23.25
C LEU A 81 -12.19 -3.15 23.04
N GLY A 82 -11.31 -3.09 24.03
CA GLY A 82 -10.01 -2.43 23.92
C GLY A 82 -9.12 -3.02 22.82
N ILE A 83 -9.04 -4.37 22.75
CA ILE A 83 -8.28 -5.08 21.71
C ILE A 83 -8.88 -4.80 20.33
N SER A 84 -10.20 -4.87 20.20
CA SER A 84 -10.90 -4.69 18.92
C SER A 84 -10.80 -3.26 18.40
N ILE A 85 -10.92 -2.25 19.28
CA ILE A 85 -10.72 -0.84 18.92
C ILE A 85 -9.29 -0.61 18.43
N SER A 86 -8.30 -1.18 19.12
CA SER A 86 -6.88 -1.12 18.70
C SER A 86 -6.66 -1.79 17.34
N GLY A 87 -7.31 -2.93 17.10
CA GLY A 87 -7.28 -3.65 15.83
C GLY A 87 -7.90 -2.87 14.67
N ILE A 88 -9.04 -2.21 14.89
CA ILE A 88 -9.66 -1.32 13.90
C ILE A 88 -8.72 -0.14 13.61
N LEU A 89 -8.13 0.47 14.64
CA LEU A 89 -7.20 1.59 14.46
C LEU A 89 -6.01 1.16 13.60
N LEU A 90 -5.35 0.04 13.93
CA LEU A 90 -4.24 -0.51 13.13
C LEU A 90 -4.66 -0.80 11.69
N SER A 91 -5.83 -1.39 11.49
CA SER A 91 -6.38 -1.67 10.15
C SER A 91 -6.62 -0.38 9.35
N THR A 92 -7.16 0.68 9.97
CA THR A 92 -7.33 1.96 9.27
C THR A 92 -6.01 2.62 8.90
N ILE A 93 -4.98 2.52 9.75
CA ILE A 93 -3.63 3.00 9.46
C ILE A 93 -3.03 2.21 8.29
N TRP A 94 -3.18 0.88 8.31
CA TRP A 94 -2.73 0.02 7.22
C TRP A 94 -3.34 0.43 5.87
N LEU A 95 -4.66 0.64 5.81
CA LEU A 95 -5.34 1.12 4.60
C LEU A 95 -4.75 2.43 4.06
N LYS A 96 -4.55 3.41 4.95
CA LYS A 96 -4.01 4.73 4.56
C LYS A 96 -2.59 4.59 4.01
N LEU A 97 -1.76 3.79 4.67
CA LEU A 97 -0.37 3.62 4.30
C LEU A 97 -0.22 2.84 2.99
N SER A 98 -0.97 1.75 2.79
CA SER A 98 -1.03 1.01 1.52
C SER A 98 -1.46 1.89 0.35
N ARG A 99 -2.44 2.78 0.55
CA ARG A 99 -2.86 3.74 -0.48
C ARG A 99 -1.76 4.74 -0.81
N SER A 100 -1.10 5.29 0.21
CA SER A 100 0.01 6.22 0.03
C SER A 100 1.16 5.63 -0.79
N TYR A 101 1.55 4.39 -0.49
CA TYR A 101 2.55 3.66 -1.30
C TYR A 101 2.08 3.42 -2.74
N GLY A 102 0.79 3.10 -2.94
CA GLY A 102 0.21 2.97 -4.27
C GLY A 102 0.32 4.25 -5.11
N LEU A 103 0.01 5.41 -4.51
CA LEU A 103 0.10 6.72 -5.16
C LEU A 103 1.55 7.09 -5.48
N MET A 104 2.47 6.87 -4.53
CA MET A 104 3.90 7.09 -4.73
C MET A 104 4.44 6.24 -5.89
N ASN A 105 4.03 4.97 -5.96
CA ASN A 105 4.45 4.07 -7.02
C ASN A 105 3.93 4.54 -8.38
N ALA A 106 2.64 4.91 -8.46
CA ALA A 106 2.06 5.46 -9.68
C ALA A 106 2.81 6.71 -10.16
N ALA A 107 3.13 7.65 -9.25
CA ALA A 107 3.91 8.83 -9.59
C ALA A 107 5.33 8.50 -10.10
N LYS A 108 5.99 7.49 -9.53
CA LYS A 108 7.30 7.01 -10.01
C LYS A 108 7.21 6.40 -11.41
N PHE A 109 6.15 5.64 -11.70
CA PHE A 109 5.90 5.09 -13.04
C PHE A 109 5.75 6.19 -14.09
N GLU A 110 5.05 7.29 -13.79
CA GLU A 110 4.93 8.43 -14.72
C GLU A 110 6.30 9.05 -15.05
N VAL A 111 7.17 9.23 -14.04
CA VAL A 111 8.54 9.72 -14.26
C VAL A 111 9.36 8.73 -15.08
N ILE A 112 9.26 7.44 -14.79
CA ILE A 112 9.95 6.38 -15.56
C ILE A 112 9.50 6.43 -17.02
N HIS A 113 8.19 6.48 -17.29
CA HIS A 113 7.67 6.56 -18.65
C HIS A 113 8.12 7.84 -19.37
N ALA A 114 8.21 8.97 -18.66
CA ALA A 114 8.74 10.21 -19.23
C ALA A 114 10.22 10.06 -19.63
N LEU A 115 11.05 9.43 -18.79
CA LEU A 115 12.45 9.12 -19.11
C LEU A 115 12.55 8.16 -20.31
N GLU A 116 11.70 7.14 -20.36
CA GLU A 116 11.68 6.13 -21.43
C GLU A 116 11.41 6.72 -22.82
N ARG A 117 10.70 7.85 -22.93
CA ARG A 117 10.50 8.55 -24.22
C ARG A 117 11.79 9.06 -24.85
N LYS A 118 12.87 9.17 -24.07
CA LYS A 118 14.20 9.60 -24.52
C LYS A 118 15.18 8.42 -24.64
N LEU A 119 14.75 7.21 -24.25
CA LEU A 119 15.55 5.98 -24.36
C LEU A 119 15.13 5.18 -25.62
N PRO A 120 16.02 4.31 -26.16
CA PRO A 120 15.71 3.48 -27.32
C PRO A 120 14.56 2.49 -27.11
N ALA A 121 14.31 2.09 -25.86
CA ALA A 121 13.27 1.15 -25.50
C ALA A 121 12.56 1.62 -24.21
N ALA A 122 11.24 1.48 -24.20
CA ALA A 122 10.36 1.82 -23.09
C ALA A 122 9.85 0.53 -22.43
N LEU A 123 10.66 -0.03 -21.54
CA LEU A 123 10.44 -1.36 -20.96
C LEU A 123 9.20 -1.37 -20.04
N PHE A 124 9.09 -0.40 -19.15
CA PHE A 124 7.97 -0.27 -18.21
C PHE A 124 6.69 0.16 -18.92
N LEU A 125 6.78 1.05 -19.92
CA LEU A 125 5.61 1.38 -20.73
C LEU A 125 5.11 0.14 -21.50
N GLY A 126 6.02 -0.64 -22.07
CA GLY A 126 5.68 -1.90 -22.73
C GLY A 126 5.02 -2.90 -21.78
N GLU A 127 5.54 -3.03 -20.56
CA GLU A 127 4.93 -3.85 -19.49
C GLU A 127 3.51 -3.36 -19.16
N TRP A 128 3.33 -2.04 -18.97
CA TRP A 128 2.03 -1.45 -18.66
C TRP A 128 0.99 -1.69 -19.75
N ILE A 129 1.39 -1.59 -21.03
CA ILE A 129 0.54 -1.90 -22.18
C ILE A 129 0.19 -3.41 -22.21
N ALA A 130 1.17 -4.29 -21.98
CA ALA A 130 0.94 -5.73 -21.91
C ALA A 130 -0.04 -6.11 -20.78
N LEU A 131 0.01 -5.40 -19.65
CA LEU A 131 -0.93 -5.50 -18.53
C LEU A 131 -2.31 -4.89 -18.83
N GLY A 132 -2.53 -4.35 -20.02
CA GLY A 132 -3.82 -3.80 -20.46
C GLY A 132 -4.13 -2.42 -19.91
N GLU A 133 -3.10 -1.65 -19.53
CA GLU A 133 -3.20 -0.25 -19.11
C GLU A 133 -4.19 -0.01 -17.96
N GLY A 134 -4.42 -1.01 -17.12
CA GLY A 134 -5.42 -0.96 -16.04
C GLY A 134 -6.89 -0.94 -16.50
N LYS A 135 -7.16 -1.09 -17.80
CA LYS A 135 -8.52 -1.14 -18.37
C LYS A 135 -9.17 -2.50 -18.20
N ASP A 136 -8.36 -3.58 -18.25
CA ASP A 136 -8.85 -4.95 -18.10
C ASP A 136 -8.47 -5.54 -16.73
N PRO A 137 -9.43 -5.68 -15.79
CA PRO A 137 -9.18 -6.25 -14.47
C PRO A 137 -8.85 -7.75 -14.49
N ARG A 138 -8.99 -8.44 -15.63
CA ARG A 138 -8.53 -9.82 -15.82
C ARG A 138 -7.03 -9.89 -16.13
N LYS A 139 -6.48 -8.85 -16.77
CA LYS A 139 -5.05 -8.74 -17.08
C LYS A 139 -4.25 -8.20 -15.90
N TYR A 140 -4.79 -7.18 -15.22
CA TYR A 140 -4.10 -6.58 -14.10
C TYR A 140 -5.07 -6.11 -13.01
N GLN A 141 -4.84 -6.61 -11.79
CA GLN A 141 -5.46 -6.05 -10.59
C GLN A 141 -4.39 -5.32 -9.77
N PRO A 142 -4.55 -4.00 -9.55
CA PRO A 142 -3.63 -3.27 -8.69
C PRO A 142 -3.56 -3.92 -7.31
N MET A 143 -2.34 -4.16 -6.82
CA MET A 143 -2.10 -4.76 -5.50
C MET A 143 -2.84 -4.00 -4.38
N SER A 144 -2.99 -2.67 -4.52
CA SER A 144 -3.74 -1.84 -3.57
C SER A 144 -5.21 -2.26 -3.41
N LYS A 145 -5.85 -2.80 -4.46
CA LYS A 145 -7.22 -3.31 -4.37
C LYS A 145 -7.28 -4.58 -3.53
N VAL A 146 -6.32 -5.48 -3.72
CA VAL A 146 -6.25 -6.75 -2.97
C VAL A 146 -5.93 -6.48 -1.49
N GLU A 147 -4.93 -5.66 -1.22
CA GLU A 147 -4.57 -5.24 0.15
C GLU A 147 -5.76 -4.59 0.86
N SER A 148 -6.48 -3.68 0.16
CA SER A 148 -7.66 -3.05 0.75
C SER A 148 -8.72 -4.07 1.15
N ARG A 149 -8.93 -5.14 0.38
CA ARG A 149 -9.90 -6.20 0.75
C ARG A 149 -9.47 -6.91 2.03
N VAL A 150 -8.19 -7.27 2.15
CA VAL A 150 -7.65 -7.94 3.34
C VAL A 150 -7.85 -7.07 4.58
N THR A 151 -7.58 -5.77 4.50
CA THR A 151 -7.78 -4.89 5.65
C THR A 151 -9.25 -4.73 6.03
N TRP A 152 -10.17 -4.70 5.04
CA TRP A 152 -11.61 -4.72 5.33
C TRP A 152 -12.05 -5.98 6.06
N VAL A 153 -11.49 -7.15 5.71
CA VAL A 153 -11.77 -8.40 6.43
C VAL A 153 -11.43 -8.26 7.92
N PHE A 154 -10.25 -7.73 8.26
CA PHE A 154 -9.89 -7.50 9.67
C PHE A 154 -10.83 -6.51 10.36
N ILE A 155 -11.20 -5.40 9.71
CA ILE A 155 -12.17 -4.44 10.27
C ILE A 155 -13.50 -5.14 10.59
N TYR A 156 -14.04 -5.93 9.66
CA TYR A 156 -15.28 -6.66 9.90
C TYR A 156 -15.17 -7.69 11.02
N LEU A 157 -14.04 -8.38 11.14
CA LEU A 157 -13.77 -9.29 12.26
C LEU A 157 -13.80 -8.56 13.61
N TYR A 158 -13.13 -7.42 13.73
CA TYR A 158 -13.17 -6.64 14.98
C TYR A 158 -14.55 -6.06 15.26
N ILE A 159 -15.31 -5.64 14.24
CA ILE A 159 -16.70 -5.21 14.42
C ILE A 159 -17.55 -6.36 14.98
N ALA A 160 -17.39 -7.59 14.47
CA ALA A 160 -18.10 -8.76 14.99
C ALA A 160 -17.76 -9.04 16.46
N VAL A 161 -16.47 -8.93 16.84
CA VAL A 161 -16.03 -9.08 18.25
C VAL A 161 -16.64 -8.00 19.14
N ILE A 162 -16.70 -6.75 18.68
CA ILE A 162 -17.33 -5.64 19.41
C ILE A 162 -18.82 -5.92 19.64
N LEU A 163 -19.56 -6.31 18.60
CA LEU A 163 -20.98 -6.61 18.70
C LEU A 163 -21.24 -7.76 19.70
N TRP A 164 -20.40 -8.79 19.65
CA TRP A 164 -20.47 -9.90 20.59
C TRP A 164 -20.17 -9.46 22.03
N ALA A 165 -19.14 -8.65 22.24
CA ALA A 165 -18.79 -8.12 23.57
C ALA A 165 -19.90 -7.23 24.15
N ILE A 166 -20.53 -6.39 23.33
CA ILE A 166 -21.65 -5.52 23.74
C ILE A 166 -22.87 -6.38 24.12
N TYR A 167 -23.18 -7.41 23.33
CA TYR A 167 -24.29 -8.32 23.62
C TYR A 167 -24.14 -8.95 25.00
N ASN A 168 -22.96 -9.49 25.33
CA ASN A 168 -22.67 -10.10 26.64
C ASN A 168 -22.64 -9.10 27.81
N LEU A 169 -22.54 -7.80 27.54
CA LEU A 169 -22.54 -6.75 28.56
C LEU A 169 -23.98 -6.32 28.91
N ILE A 170 -24.89 -6.40 27.93
CA ILE A 170 -26.28 -5.96 28.07
C ILE A 170 -27.21 -7.10 28.52
N PHE A 171 -27.00 -8.31 28.01
CA PHE A 171 -27.84 -9.50 28.27
C PHE A 171 -27.08 -10.53 29.10
#